data_AF-A0AAD5IJA8-F1
#
_entry.id   AF-A0AAD5IJA8-F1
#
_cell.length_a   1.000
_cell.length_b   1.000
_cell.length_c   1.000
_cell.angle_alpha   90.00
_cell.angle_beta   90.00
_cell.angle_gamma   90.00
#
_symmetry.space_group_name_H-M   'P 1'
#
loop_
_entity.id
_entity.type
_entity.pdbx_description
1 polymer ?
#
loop_
_entity_poly.entity_id
_entity_poly.type
_entity_poly.pdbx_seq_one_letter_code
_entity_poly.pdbx_strand_id
1 'polypeptide(L)'
;MVVKIRSLRLRILSERQWLLCWCFLAGIPEKTVVWTANRDDPPVSANSTLLFTAAEGRLVLQTAQYPDTDITTDILRSASYASMLDTGNFVLYDSDGRITWQSFTHPTDTLLPTQRLAAGMQLISSASKTDQSTGTFGLYMQHDGNLVQYPKDAIAIEYAYWASNTNGMGDKVSLTLGEDGNLYLVNATEFNVRNITGQVYATRGTIYLLRIDWDGLFRLYSHNLDPDSSWSVLMNNKDDRCAPWGLCGLNSFCILNDQEPGCNCLPGFAPVIQGNWTSGCERNFTTQSCKNKGKKYSIRKEDNTIWEDVSYSVSSQTSKEECSKACLDDCNCEAALY
;
A
#
# COMPACT_ATOMS: atom_id res chain seq x y z
N MET A 1 -8.87 34.04 -12.00
CA MET A 1 -8.29 33.43 -13.21
C MET A 1 -8.26 31.93 -12.96
N VAL A 2 -9.27 31.22 -13.45
CA VAL A 2 -9.41 29.77 -13.26
C VAL A 2 -8.56 29.11 -14.33
N VAL A 3 -7.43 28.54 -13.94
CA VAL A 3 -6.61 27.73 -14.85
C VAL A 3 -7.34 26.40 -15.00
N LYS A 4 -8.03 26.21 -16.13
CA LYS A 4 -8.58 24.92 -16.54
C LYS A 4 -7.42 23.99 -16.87
N ILE A 5 -7.08 23.07 -15.97
CA ILE A 5 -6.11 22.02 -16.25
C ILE A 5 -6.88 20.88 -16.92
N ARG A 6 -6.58 20.60 -18.20
CA ARG A 6 -7.06 19.41 -18.94
C ARG A 6 -6.20 18.20 -18.54
N SER A 7 -6.17 17.86 -17.26
CA SER A 7 -5.04 17.16 -16.63
C SER A 7 -5.12 15.65 -16.61
N LEU A 8 -6.23 14.98 -16.88
CA LEU A 8 -6.32 13.53 -16.67
C LEU A 8 -6.98 12.82 -17.86
N ARG A 9 -6.42 11.67 -18.25
CA ARG A 9 -6.99 10.81 -19.31
C ARG A 9 -7.10 9.39 -18.81
N LEU A 10 -8.25 8.78 -19.06
CA LEU A 10 -8.44 7.34 -18.94
C LEU A 10 -7.84 6.67 -20.18
N ARG A 11 -6.88 5.77 -19.99
CA ARG A 11 -6.32 4.97 -21.09
C ARG A 11 -6.04 3.55 -20.66
N ILE A 12 -6.14 2.66 -21.63
CA ILE A 12 -5.49 1.34 -21.58
C ILE A 12 -4.04 1.59 -22.00
N LEU A 13 -3.09 1.36 -21.09
CA LEU A 13 -1.67 1.58 -21.35
C LEU A 13 -0.93 0.24 -21.44
N SER A 14 -0.23 0.03 -22.57
CA SER A 14 0.64 -1.11 -22.82
C SER A 14 2.08 -0.71 -22.55
N GLU A 15 2.58 -0.89 -21.33
CA GLU A 15 4.01 -0.82 -21.07
C GLU A 15 4.49 -2.13 -20.46
N ARG A 16 5.49 -2.74 -21.13
CA ARG A 16 6.26 -3.93 -20.74
C ARG A 16 5.56 -4.79 -19.69
N GLN A 17 4.71 -5.69 -20.18
CA GLN A 17 4.07 -6.79 -19.44
C GLN A 17 2.98 -6.41 -18.43
N TRP A 18 2.42 -5.20 -18.42
CA TRP A 18 1.25 -4.88 -17.58
C TRP A 18 0.26 -4.01 -18.36
N LEU A 19 -1.01 -4.41 -18.40
CA LEU A 19 -2.06 -3.68 -19.10
C LEU A 19 -3.30 -3.65 -18.21
N LEU A 20 -3.58 -2.46 -17.69
CA LEU A 20 -4.66 -2.15 -16.77
C LEU A 20 -5.29 -0.80 -17.19
N CYS A 21 -6.51 -0.51 -16.74
CA CYS A 21 -7.13 0.79 -17.01
C CYS A 21 -6.56 1.84 -16.04
N TRP A 22 -5.84 2.84 -16.57
CA TRP A 22 -5.17 3.86 -15.74
C TRP A 22 -5.76 5.26 -15.94
N CYS A 23 -5.82 6.00 -14.83
CA CYS A 23 -5.85 7.46 -14.85
C CYS A 23 -4.42 7.97 -14.65
N PHE A 24 -3.96 8.87 -15.53
CA PHE A 24 -2.65 9.52 -15.42
C PHE A 24 -2.75 11.03 -15.58
N LEU A 25 -1.79 11.74 -14.97
CA LEU A 25 -1.68 13.20 -15.05
C LEU A 25 -1.11 13.61 -16.42
N ALA A 26 -2.00 13.96 -17.35
CA ALA A 26 -1.71 14.61 -18.62
C ALA A 26 -0.97 15.94 -18.42
N GLY A 27 0.12 16.11 -19.16
CA GLY A 27 1.00 17.28 -19.08
C GLY A 27 2.30 17.01 -18.32
N ILE A 28 2.41 15.88 -17.63
CA ILE A 28 3.66 15.41 -17.01
C ILE A 28 4.30 14.38 -17.96
N PRO A 29 5.59 14.53 -18.35
CA PRO A 29 6.28 13.56 -19.22
C PRO A 29 6.36 12.16 -18.60
N GLU A 30 6.53 12.09 -17.27
CA GLU A 30 6.48 10.88 -16.49
C GLU A 30 5.05 10.37 -16.33
N LYS A 31 4.75 9.20 -16.88
CA LYS A 31 3.41 8.57 -16.79
C LYS A 31 3.13 8.13 -15.36
N THR A 32 2.54 9.04 -14.60
CA THR A 32 2.18 8.81 -13.19
C THR A 32 0.79 8.19 -13.13
N VAL A 33 0.72 6.90 -12.82
CA VAL A 33 -0.53 6.20 -12.56
C VAL A 33 -1.04 6.63 -11.19
N VAL A 34 -2.30 7.04 -11.09
CA VAL A 34 -2.91 7.47 -9.81
C VAL A 34 -4.13 6.64 -9.43
N TRP A 35 -4.60 5.77 -10.33
CA TRP A 35 -5.70 4.84 -10.10
C TRP A 35 -5.65 3.72 -11.14
N THR A 36 -6.03 2.52 -10.72
CA THR A 36 -6.02 1.33 -11.57
C THR A 36 -7.26 0.46 -11.34
N ALA A 37 -8.00 0.15 -12.41
CA ALA A 37 -9.03 -0.89 -12.35
C ALA A 37 -8.38 -2.28 -12.31
N ASN A 38 -8.87 -3.17 -11.44
CA ASN A 38 -8.51 -4.59 -11.36
C ASN A 38 -6.99 -4.83 -11.32
N ARG A 39 -6.29 -4.17 -10.39
CA ARG A 39 -4.83 -4.13 -10.33
C ARG A 39 -4.11 -5.49 -10.25
N ASP A 40 -4.83 -6.55 -9.87
CA ASP A 40 -4.30 -7.91 -9.71
C ASP A 40 -4.62 -8.81 -10.91
N ASP A 41 -5.42 -8.33 -11.86
CA ASP A 41 -5.74 -9.10 -13.05
C ASP A 41 -4.53 -9.20 -13.98
N PRO A 42 -4.42 -10.30 -14.76
CA PRO A 42 -3.39 -10.44 -15.75
C PRO A 42 -3.39 -9.26 -16.74
N PRO A 43 -2.22 -8.97 -17.33
CA PRO A 43 -2.11 -7.94 -18.34
C PRO A 43 -3.09 -8.16 -19.48
N VAL A 44 -3.80 -7.08 -19.82
CA VAL A 44 -4.46 -6.82 -21.10
C VAL A 44 -3.73 -7.26 -22.37
N SER A 45 -4.37 -7.26 -23.53
CA SER A 45 -3.67 -7.06 -24.82
C SER A 45 -3.92 -5.65 -25.38
N ALA A 46 -3.06 -5.15 -26.27
CA ALA A 46 -3.20 -3.78 -26.81
C ALA A 46 -4.50 -3.55 -27.62
N ASN A 47 -5.15 -4.61 -28.08
CA ASN A 47 -6.47 -4.58 -28.74
C ASN A 47 -7.65 -4.66 -27.76
N SER A 48 -7.40 -4.61 -26.45
CA SER A 48 -8.48 -4.56 -25.46
C SER A 48 -9.23 -3.24 -25.55
N THR A 49 -10.54 -3.31 -25.31
CA THR A 49 -11.43 -2.17 -25.42
C THR A 49 -12.15 -1.95 -24.10
N LEU A 50 -12.16 -0.71 -23.65
CA LEU A 50 -12.98 -0.29 -22.53
C LEU A 50 -14.33 0.15 -23.08
N LEU A 51 -15.39 -0.60 -22.76
CA LEU A 51 -16.72 -0.40 -23.34
C LEU A 51 -17.71 -0.03 -22.25
N PHE A 52 -18.43 1.07 -22.47
CA PHE A 52 -19.60 1.41 -21.66
C PHE A 52 -20.82 0.70 -22.24
N THR A 53 -21.36 -0.27 -21.52
CA THR A 53 -22.51 -1.07 -21.97
C THR A 53 -23.80 -0.27 -21.74
N ALA A 54 -24.25 0.52 -22.71
CA ALA A 54 -25.44 1.36 -22.55
C ALA A 54 -26.71 0.59 -22.14
N ALA A 55 -26.81 -0.70 -22.48
CA ALA A 55 -27.94 -1.55 -22.11
C ALA A 55 -27.96 -1.93 -20.62
N GLU A 56 -26.79 -2.08 -20.00
CA GLU A 56 -26.66 -2.52 -18.60
C GLU A 56 -26.21 -1.37 -17.68
N GLY A 57 -25.65 -0.32 -18.27
CA GLY A 57 -25.10 0.85 -17.60
C GLY A 57 -23.80 0.57 -16.86
N ARG A 58 -22.92 -0.28 -17.42
CA ARG A 58 -21.68 -0.75 -16.79
C ARG A 58 -20.46 -0.38 -17.60
N LEU A 59 -19.30 -0.34 -16.96
CA LEU A 59 -18.02 -0.23 -17.65
C LEU A 59 -17.34 -1.60 -17.68
N VAL A 60 -17.16 -2.13 -18.87
CA VAL A 60 -16.63 -3.48 -19.10
C VAL A 60 -15.32 -3.40 -19.86
N LEU A 61 -14.31 -4.11 -19.38
CA LEU A 61 -13.06 -4.35 -20.10
C LEU A 61 -13.23 -5.60 -20.98
N GLN A 62 -13.25 -5.39 -22.29
CA GLN A 62 -13.28 -6.47 -23.26
C GLN A 62 -11.87 -6.76 -23.77
N THR A 63 -11.49 -8.04 -23.71
CA THR A 63 -10.20 -8.54 -24.17
C THR A 63 -10.40 -9.76 -25.07
N ALA A 64 -9.46 -9.99 -25.99
CA ALA A 64 -9.47 -11.19 -26.84
C ALA A 64 -8.99 -12.44 -26.10
N GLN A 65 -8.37 -12.27 -24.93
CA GLN A 65 -7.63 -13.31 -24.21
C GLN A 65 -8.37 -13.87 -22.99
N TYR A 66 -9.21 -13.04 -22.36
CA TYR A 66 -9.95 -13.39 -21.16
C TYR A 66 -11.44 -13.05 -21.32
N PRO A 67 -12.31 -13.58 -20.46
CA PRO A 67 -13.70 -13.13 -20.39
C PRO A 67 -13.78 -11.63 -20.11
N ASP A 68 -14.88 -11.02 -20.53
CA ASP A 68 -15.19 -9.62 -20.25
C ASP A 68 -15.20 -9.37 -18.73
N THR A 69 -14.45 -8.35 -18.28
CA THR A 69 -14.36 -7.99 -16.86
C THR A 69 -15.16 -6.73 -16.56
N ASP A 70 -16.12 -6.83 -15.65
CA ASP A 70 -16.86 -5.67 -15.13
C ASP A 70 -15.96 -4.88 -14.16
N ILE A 71 -15.74 -3.60 -14.45
CA ILE A 71 -14.94 -2.70 -13.62
C ILE A 71 -15.81 -2.06 -12.51
N THR A 72 -17.12 -2.06 -12.70
CA THR A 72 -18.09 -1.35 -11.86
C THR A 72 -19.01 -2.34 -11.14
N THR A 73 -18.41 -3.29 -10.43
CA THR A 73 -19.11 -4.46 -9.84
C THR A 73 -20.11 -4.11 -8.75
N ASP A 74 -20.05 -2.91 -8.18
CA ASP A 74 -20.89 -2.42 -7.08
C ASP A 74 -21.94 -1.39 -7.50
N ILE A 75 -22.22 -1.23 -8.80
CA ILE A 75 -23.27 -0.29 -9.25
C ILE A 75 -24.65 -0.69 -8.71
N LEU A 76 -25.28 0.22 -7.97
CA LEU A 76 -26.64 0.02 -7.45
C LEU A 76 -27.73 0.29 -8.51
N ARG A 77 -27.38 1.03 -9.56
CA ARG A 77 -28.27 1.45 -10.65
C ARG A 77 -27.49 1.54 -11.95
N SER A 78 -28.13 1.17 -13.05
CA SER A 78 -27.56 1.29 -14.38
C SER A 78 -27.19 2.75 -14.69
N ALA A 79 -25.93 2.98 -15.03
CA ALA A 79 -25.49 4.28 -15.51
C ALA A 79 -26.02 4.55 -16.93
N SER A 80 -26.24 5.82 -17.23
CA SER A 80 -26.59 6.34 -18.56
C SER A 80 -25.40 6.98 -19.27
N TYR A 81 -24.46 7.56 -18.53
CA TYR A 81 -23.25 8.16 -19.09
C TYR A 81 -22.10 8.19 -18.09
N ALA A 82 -20.89 8.46 -18.59
CA ALA A 82 -19.65 8.53 -17.81
C ALA A 82 -18.96 9.88 -18.03
N SER A 83 -18.22 10.36 -17.03
CA SER A 83 -17.39 11.56 -17.15
C SER A 83 -16.07 11.42 -16.38
N MET A 84 -14.99 11.91 -17.00
CA MET A 84 -13.72 12.17 -16.31
C MET A 84 -13.74 13.61 -15.80
N LEU A 85 -13.71 13.81 -14.48
CA LEU A 85 -13.67 15.14 -13.88
C LEU A 85 -12.23 15.69 -13.85
N ASP A 86 -12.10 17.02 -13.84
CA ASP A 86 -10.79 17.70 -13.74
C ASP A 86 -10.04 17.35 -12.44
N THR A 87 -10.77 16.89 -11.40
CA THR A 87 -10.21 16.40 -10.13
C THR A 87 -9.52 15.04 -10.24
N GLY A 88 -9.73 14.30 -11.34
CA GLY A 88 -9.27 12.92 -11.46
C GLY A 88 -10.29 11.86 -11.09
N ASN A 89 -11.49 12.27 -10.68
CA ASN A 89 -12.56 11.34 -10.40
C ASN A 89 -13.22 10.90 -11.72
N PHE A 90 -13.21 9.59 -11.99
CA PHE A 90 -13.97 9.00 -13.09
C PHE A 90 -15.32 8.55 -12.54
N VAL A 91 -16.41 9.08 -13.10
CA VAL A 91 -17.74 9.00 -12.50
C VAL A 91 -18.76 8.48 -13.51
N LEU A 92 -19.61 7.55 -13.07
CA LEU A 92 -20.79 7.09 -13.78
C LEU A 92 -22.05 7.73 -13.20
N TYR A 93 -22.98 8.12 -14.08
CA TYR A 93 -24.21 8.82 -13.72
C TYR A 93 -25.43 8.09 -14.26
N ASP A 94 -26.55 8.10 -13.52
CA ASP A 94 -27.87 7.69 -14.02
C ASP A 94 -28.50 8.76 -14.93
N SER A 95 -29.69 8.47 -15.47
CA SER A 95 -30.42 9.38 -16.37
C SER A 95 -30.85 10.69 -15.71
N ASP A 96 -30.95 10.71 -14.37
CA ASP A 96 -31.29 11.90 -13.58
C ASP A 96 -30.03 12.72 -13.23
N GLY A 97 -28.85 12.26 -13.66
CA GLY A 97 -27.56 12.87 -13.35
C GLY A 97 -27.07 12.59 -11.93
N ARG A 98 -27.57 11.57 -11.25
CA ARG A 98 -27.06 11.13 -9.94
C ARG A 98 -25.87 10.19 -10.12
N ILE A 99 -24.88 10.30 -9.24
CA ILE A 99 -23.71 9.43 -9.24
C ILE A 99 -24.14 8.01 -8.87
N THR A 100 -23.81 7.04 -9.72
CA THR A 100 -24.04 5.61 -9.45
C THR A 100 -22.77 4.87 -9.08
N TRP A 101 -21.62 5.36 -9.55
CA TRP A 101 -20.30 4.82 -9.24
C TRP A 101 -19.22 5.88 -9.46
N GLN A 102 -18.12 5.81 -8.72
CA GLN A 102 -16.98 6.68 -8.93
C GLN A 102 -15.65 6.03 -8.53
N SER A 103 -14.56 6.40 -9.21
CA SER A 103 -13.23 5.86 -8.92
C SER A 103 -12.71 6.30 -7.54
N PHE A 104 -13.14 7.47 -7.07
CA PHE A 104 -12.71 8.00 -5.77
C PHE A 104 -13.18 7.16 -4.56
N THR A 105 -14.23 6.35 -4.70
CA THR A 105 -14.66 5.39 -3.65
C THR A 105 -13.95 4.04 -3.76
N HIS A 106 -13.09 3.87 -4.77
CA HIS A 106 -12.31 2.65 -5.03
C HIS A 106 -10.83 2.99 -5.17
N PRO A 107 -10.20 3.65 -4.19
CA PRO A 107 -8.79 4.01 -4.30
C PRO A 107 -7.90 2.76 -4.39
N THR A 108 -6.72 2.92 -4.99
CA THR A 108 -5.67 1.90 -5.02
C THR A 108 -4.65 2.18 -3.93
N ASP A 109 -3.55 2.83 -4.27
CA ASP A 109 -2.41 3.17 -3.45
C ASP A 109 -2.28 4.69 -3.25
N THR A 110 -3.12 5.47 -3.93
CA THR A 110 -3.00 6.93 -4.07
C THR A 110 -4.29 7.62 -3.64
N LEU A 111 -4.15 8.75 -2.93
CA LEU A 111 -5.21 9.69 -2.62
C LEU A 111 -4.90 11.02 -3.30
N LEU A 112 -5.82 11.50 -4.13
CA LEU A 112 -5.71 12.77 -4.85
C LEU A 112 -6.31 13.94 -4.05
N PRO A 113 -5.97 15.19 -4.40
CA PRO A 113 -6.66 16.35 -3.85
C PRO A 113 -8.16 16.25 -4.10
N THR A 114 -8.97 16.73 -3.17
CA THR A 114 -10.45 16.63 -3.16
C THR A 114 -11.03 15.22 -2.94
N GLN A 115 -10.21 14.17 -2.99
CA GLN A 115 -10.62 12.83 -2.61
C GLN A 115 -10.62 12.69 -1.08
N ARG A 116 -11.60 11.96 -0.55
CA ARG A 116 -11.68 11.59 0.88
C ARG A 116 -11.52 10.09 1.03
N LEU A 117 -10.62 9.66 1.91
CA LEU A 117 -10.60 8.29 2.42
C LEU A 117 -11.54 8.25 3.63
N ALA A 118 -12.77 7.79 3.41
CA ALA A 118 -13.77 7.67 4.48
C ALA A 118 -13.47 6.48 5.40
N ALA A 119 -14.09 6.46 6.58
CA ALA A 119 -14.01 5.30 7.46
C ALA A 119 -14.46 4.01 6.76
N GLY A 120 -13.69 2.95 6.95
CA GLY A 120 -13.85 1.66 6.27
C GLY A 120 -13.11 1.58 4.93
N MET A 121 -12.52 2.67 4.43
CA MET A 121 -11.70 2.67 3.22
C MET A 121 -10.21 2.54 3.54
N GLN A 122 -9.44 2.12 2.54
CA GLN A 122 -8.01 1.91 2.65
C GLN A 122 -7.27 2.28 1.37
N LEU A 123 -5.99 2.64 1.52
CA LEU A 123 -5.02 2.62 0.43
C LEU A 123 -4.13 1.40 0.62
N ILE A 124 -3.85 0.65 -0.43
CA ILE A 124 -2.96 -0.52 -0.40
C ILE A 124 -1.79 -0.30 -1.33
N SER A 125 -0.57 -0.54 -0.84
CA SER A 125 0.66 -0.34 -1.60
C SER A 125 0.72 -1.17 -2.87
N SER A 126 1.65 -0.82 -3.75
CA SER A 126 2.05 -1.66 -4.88
C SER A 126 3.01 -2.77 -4.43
N ALA A 127 3.03 -3.88 -5.16
CA ALA A 127 3.88 -5.03 -4.84
C ALA A 127 5.38 -4.70 -4.93
N SER A 128 5.75 -3.82 -5.86
CA SER A 128 7.11 -3.28 -5.95
C SER A 128 7.12 -1.92 -6.65
N LYS A 129 8.30 -1.33 -6.82
CA LYS A 129 8.47 -0.11 -7.60
C LYS A 129 8.01 -0.25 -9.06
N THR A 130 8.09 -1.46 -9.62
CA THR A 130 7.79 -1.73 -11.04
C THR A 130 6.52 -2.55 -11.26
N ASP A 131 5.95 -3.10 -10.20
CA ASP A 131 4.75 -3.94 -10.24
C ASP A 131 3.64 -3.27 -9.42
N GLN A 132 2.59 -2.84 -10.11
CA GLN A 132 1.46 -2.09 -9.54
C GLN A 132 0.35 -3.00 -9.00
N SER A 133 0.53 -4.33 -9.04
CA SER A 133 -0.36 -5.26 -8.35
C SER A 133 -0.39 -5.00 -6.85
N THR A 134 -1.36 -5.58 -6.16
CA THR A 134 -1.58 -5.44 -4.73
C THR A 134 -0.34 -5.85 -3.96
N GLY A 135 0.22 -4.90 -3.20
CA GLY A 135 1.33 -5.14 -2.28
C GLY A 135 0.88 -5.49 -0.87
N THR A 136 1.86 -5.50 0.03
CA THR A 136 1.73 -6.04 1.39
C THR A 136 1.28 -5.02 2.42
N PHE A 137 1.26 -3.72 2.12
CA PHE A 137 1.02 -2.68 3.13
C PHE A 137 -0.27 -1.91 2.88
N GLY A 138 -0.93 -1.50 3.96
CA GLY A 138 -2.13 -0.69 3.86
C GLY A 138 -2.17 0.48 4.83
N LEU A 139 -2.82 1.56 4.41
CA LEU A 139 -3.22 2.70 5.22
C LEU A 139 -4.74 2.66 5.35
N TYR A 140 -5.25 2.48 6.57
CA TYR A 140 -6.64 2.19 6.86
C TYR A 140 -7.26 3.36 7.63
N MET A 141 -8.36 3.91 7.11
CA MET A 141 -9.21 4.82 7.87
C MET A 141 -10.23 3.97 8.63
N GLN A 142 -9.96 3.69 9.91
CA GLN A 142 -10.75 2.80 10.74
C GLN A 142 -12.08 3.45 11.19
N HIS A 143 -13.08 2.62 11.50
CA HIS A 143 -14.41 3.06 11.95
C HIS A 143 -14.42 3.74 13.34
N ASP A 144 -13.35 3.59 14.12
CA ASP A 144 -13.20 4.32 15.39
C ASP A 144 -12.66 5.75 15.19
N GLY A 145 -12.36 6.14 13.94
CA GLY A 145 -11.82 7.45 13.59
C GLY A 145 -10.29 7.51 13.58
N ASN A 146 -9.60 6.38 13.75
CA ASN A 146 -8.14 6.31 13.68
C ASN A 146 -7.67 6.02 12.24
N LEU A 147 -6.57 6.66 11.83
CA LEU A 147 -5.87 6.36 10.58
C LEU A 147 -4.61 5.56 10.94
N VAL A 148 -4.48 4.33 10.45
CA VAL A 148 -3.44 3.41 10.92
C VAL A 148 -2.82 2.64 9.76
N GLN A 149 -1.53 2.33 9.87
CA GLN A 149 -0.84 1.48 8.92
C GLN A 149 -0.56 0.09 9.47
N TYR A 150 -0.82 -0.92 8.63
CA TYR A 150 -0.60 -2.34 8.92
C TYR A 150 -0.06 -3.07 7.69
N PRO A 151 0.57 -4.23 7.87
CA PRO A 151 0.60 -5.25 6.83
C PRO A 151 -0.85 -5.65 6.49
N LYS A 152 -1.16 -5.73 5.20
CA LYS A 152 -2.50 -5.97 4.64
C LYS A 152 -3.16 -7.24 5.19
N ASP A 153 -2.37 -8.29 5.33
CA ASP A 153 -2.87 -9.60 5.77
C ASP A 153 -2.68 -9.83 7.29
N ALA A 154 -2.22 -8.81 8.03
CA ALA A 154 -2.00 -8.88 9.48
C ALA A 154 -2.50 -7.60 10.18
N ILE A 155 -3.80 -7.32 10.07
CA ILE A 155 -4.45 -6.15 10.67
C ILE A 155 -4.72 -6.41 12.16
N ALA A 156 -3.67 -6.29 12.98
CA ALA A 156 -3.74 -6.43 14.43
C ALA A 156 -2.86 -5.36 15.11
N ILE A 157 -3.22 -4.93 16.32
CA ILE A 157 -2.61 -3.77 16.99
C ILE A 157 -1.10 -3.93 17.18
N GLU A 158 -0.64 -5.16 17.40
CA GLU A 158 0.76 -5.57 17.53
C GLU A 158 1.59 -5.33 16.25
N TYR A 159 0.95 -5.32 15.08
CA TYR A 159 1.59 -5.07 13.78
C TYR A 159 1.39 -3.64 13.29
N ALA A 160 0.70 -2.78 14.05
CA ALA A 160 0.59 -1.37 13.73
C ALA A 160 1.98 -0.72 13.80
N TYR A 161 2.47 -0.19 12.68
CA TYR A 161 3.78 0.48 12.66
C TYR A 161 3.68 2.02 12.63
N TRP A 162 2.48 2.55 12.43
CA TRP A 162 2.16 3.98 12.51
C TRP A 162 0.66 4.19 12.76
N ALA A 163 0.29 5.19 13.57
CA ALA A 163 -1.10 5.59 13.80
C ALA A 163 -1.26 7.11 13.99
N SER A 164 -2.41 7.63 13.59
CA SER A 164 -2.80 9.02 13.84
C SER A 164 -3.33 9.26 15.25
N ASN A 165 -3.42 8.25 16.12
CA ASN A 165 -3.89 8.38 17.50
C ASN A 165 -5.19 9.21 17.64
N THR A 166 -6.14 8.97 16.73
CA THR A 166 -7.48 9.62 16.72
C THR A 166 -8.59 8.60 16.96
N ASN A 167 -8.25 7.48 17.59
CA ASN A 167 -9.21 6.48 18.02
C ASN A 167 -10.24 7.08 18.99
N GLY A 168 -11.51 6.74 18.79
CA GLY A 168 -12.65 7.28 19.56
C GLY A 168 -13.30 8.53 18.95
N MET A 169 -12.79 9.04 17.83
CA MET A 169 -13.40 10.17 17.12
C MET A 169 -14.61 9.78 16.24
N GLY A 170 -14.82 8.47 16.04
CA GLY A 170 -16.01 7.90 15.41
C GLY A 170 -15.89 7.67 13.90
N ASP A 171 -16.94 7.06 13.34
CA ASP A 171 -16.99 6.53 11.97
C ASP A 171 -17.18 7.59 10.88
N LYS A 172 -17.32 8.86 11.26
CA LYS A 172 -17.45 9.98 10.32
C LYS A 172 -16.18 10.79 10.17
N VAL A 173 -15.04 10.22 10.56
CA VAL A 173 -13.73 10.79 10.28
C VAL A 173 -13.26 10.33 8.91
N SER A 174 -12.69 11.25 8.14
CA SER A 174 -12.09 10.96 6.83
C SER A 174 -10.75 11.66 6.66
N LEU A 175 -9.82 11.00 5.99
CA LEU A 175 -8.57 11.60 5.52
C LEU A 175 -8.81 12.40 4.25
N THR A 176 -8.32 13.64 4.24
CA THR A 176 -8.47 14.56 3.12
C THR A 176 -7.11 15.15 2.75
N LEU A 177 -6.83 15.20 1.44
CA LEU A 177 -5.72 15.97 0.86
C LEU A 177 -6.28 17.26 0.24
N GLY A 178 -5.80 18.40 0.72
CA GLY A 178 -6.11 19.71 0.15
C GLY A 178 -5.35 19.99 -1.15
N GLU A 179 -5.85 20.90 -1.96
CA GLU A 179 -5.15 21.40 -3.16
C GLU A 179 -3.85 22.17 -2.80
N ASP A 180 -3.71 22.58 -1.55
CA ASP A 180 -2.53 23.18 -0.95
C ASP A 180 -1.55 22.14 -0.37
N GLY A 181 -1.76 20.85 -0.66
CA GLY A 181 -0.91 19.77 -0.13
C GLY A 181 -1.06 19.51 1.37
N ASN A 182 -2.02 20.15 2.04
CA ASN A 182 -2.29 19.91 3.46
C ASN A 182 -3.00 18.56 3.62
N LEU A 183 -2.47 17.68 4.46
CA LEU A 183 -3.04 16.37 4.74
C LEU A 183 -3.62 16.36 6.15
N TYR A 184 -4.91 16.08 6.28
CA TYR A 184 -5.59 16.19 7.56
C TYR A 184 -6.82 15.27 7.68
N LEU A 185 -7.19 14.98 8.92
CA LEU A 185 -8.41 14.28 9.29
C LEU A 185 -9.51 15.29 9.63
N VAL A 186 -10.70 15.10 9.05
CA VAL A 186 -11.91 15.87 9.39
C VAL A 186 -13.04 14.96 9.81
N ASN A 187 -13.92 15.46 10.67
CA ASN A 187 -15.16 14.80 11.01
C ASN A 187 -16.35 15.29 10.15
N ALA A 188 -17.55 14.81 10.44
CA ALA A 188 -18.79 15.19 9.74
C ALA A 188 -19.15 16.70 9.77
N THR A 189 -18.62 17.46 10.74
CA THR A 189 -18.85 18.91 10.84
C THR A 189 -17.75 19.72 10.17
N GLU A 190 -16.88 19.07 9.37
CA GLU A 190 -15.68 19.68 8.76
C GLU A 190 -14.69 20.23 9.80
N PHE A 191 -14.78 19.75 11.05
CA PHE A 191 -13.82 20.11 12.08
C PHE A 191 -12.53 19.33 11.88
N ASN A 192 -11.40 20.04 11.90
CA ASN A 192 -10.08 19.43 11.80
C ASN A 192 -9.77 18.63 13.08
N VAL A 193 -9.82 17.30 12.97
CA VAL A 193 -9.54 16.37 14.06
C VAL A 193 -8.04 16.30 14.31
N ARG A 194 -7.26 16.20 13.24
CA ARG A 194 -5.80 16.14 13.30
C ARG A 194 -5.20 16.62 11.99
N ASN A 195 -4.22 17.52 12.07
CA ASN A 195 -3.37 17.86 10.95
C ASN A 195 -2.16 16.90 10.92
N ILE A 196 -1.93 16.23 9.79
CA ILE A 196 -0.84 15.26 9.62
C ILE A 196 0.42 15.94 9.08
N THR A 197 0.31 16.84 8.10
CA THR A 197 1.46 17.61 7.58
C THR A 197 1.92 18.71 8.53
N GLY A 198 1.00 19.26 9.33
CA GLY A 198 1.25 20.40 10.21
C GLY A 198 1.47 21.73 9.47
N GLN A 199 1.42 21.73 8.14
CA GLN A 199 1.66 22.88 7.28
C GLN A 199 0.89 22.77 5.95
N VAL A 200 0.81 23.92 5.27
CA VAL A 200 0.27 24.07 3.92
C VAL A 200 1.40 24.38 2.94
N TYR A 201 1.26 23.97 1.68
CA TYR A 201 2.23 24.16 0.62
C TYR A 201 1.66 25.06 -0.51
N ALA A 202 2.46 25.30 -1.55
CA ALA A 202 2.11 26.22 -2.64
C ALA A 202 1.02 25.65 -3.56
N THR A 203 -0.08 26.39 -3.74
CA THR A 203 -1.20 25.96 -4.61
C THR A 203 -1.00 26.26 -6.09
N ARG A 204 -0.07 27.16 -6.45
CA ARG A 204 0.07 27.62 -7.83
C ARG A 204 1.09 26.78 -8.60
N GLY A 205 0.59 26.10 -9.63
CA GLY A 205 1.45 25.40 -10.57
C GLY A 205 2.05 24.10 -10.02
N THR A 206 1.50 23.59 -8.92
CA THR A 206 1.98 22.37 -8.27
C THR A 206 0.81 21.39 -8.10
N ILE A 207 1.06 20.12 -8.39
CA ILE A 207 0.15 19.00 -8.13
C ILE A 207 0.65 18.25 -6.92
N TYR A 208 -0.27 17.85 -6.04
CA TYR A 208 0.00 17.00 -4.89
C TYR A 208 -0.69 15.65 -5.05
N LEU A 209 -0.08 14.60 -4.51
CA LEU A 209 -0.74 13.33 -4.25
C LEU A 209 -0.17 12.71 -2.98
N LEU A 210 -1.00 11.97 -2.26
CA LEU A 210 -0.55 11.09 -1.19
C LEU A 210 -0.49 9.68 -1.76
N ARG A 211 0.60 8.96 -1.55
CA ARG A 211 0.73 7.57 -1.98
C ARG A 211 1.32 6.72 -0.87
N ILE A 212 0.79 5.51 -0.65
CA ILE A 212 1.48 4.46 0.10
C ILE A 212 2.36 3.68 -0.88
N ASP A 213 3.67 3.78 -0.71
CA ASP A 213 4.60 3.11 -1.60
C ASP A 213 4.80 1.64 -1.21
N TRP A 214 5.45 0.90 -2.10
CA TRP A 214 5.74 -0.52 -1.95
C TRP A 214 6.53 -0.87 -0.68
N ASP A 215 7.25 0.09 -0.10
CA ASP A 215 7.98 -0.08 1.16
C ASP A 215 7.12 0.16 2.40
N GLY A 216 5.82 0.41 2.23
CA GLY A 216 4.85 0.55 3.31
C GLY A 216 4.81 1.94 3.95
N LEU A 217 5.61 2.90 3.48
CA LEU A 217 5.51 4.28 3.94
C LEU A 217 4.55 5.07 3.05
N PHE A 218 3.72 5.91 3.67
CA PHE A 218 2.96 6.89 2.90
C PHE A 218 3.76 8.19 2.77
N ARG A 219 3.72 8.75 1.57
CA ARG A 219 4.47 9.94 1.19
C ARG A 219 3.57 10.97 0.53
N LEU A 220 3.76 12.22 0.91
CA LEU A 220 3.21 13.36 0.19
C LEU A 220 4.19 13.73 -0.93
N TYR A 221 3.72 13.62 -2.15
CA TYR A 221 4.45 13.95 -3.35
C TYR A 221 4.00 15.30 -3.91
N SER A 222 4.95 16.05 -4.49
CA SER A 222 4.67 17.26 -5.26
C SER A 222 5.30 17.21 -6.64
N HIS A 223 4.60 17.77 -7.62
CA HIS A 223 5.11 17.95 -8.98
C HIS A 223 4.78 19.36 -9.48
N ASN A 224 5.81 20.11 -9.86
CA ASN A 224 5.59 21.41 -10.51
C ASN A 224 5.21 21.20 -11.98
N LEU A 225 4.34 22.04 -12.52
CA LEU A 225 3.86 21.92 -13.90
C LEU A 225 4.89 22.36 -14.96
N ASP A 226 6.11 22.68 -14.55
CA ASP A 226 7.19 23.02 -15.46
C ASP A 226 7.64 21.77 -16.25
N PRO A 227 7.99 21.89 -17.54
CA PRO A 227 8.24 20.75 -18.42
C PRO A 227 9.33 19.78 -17.96
N ASP A 228 10.33 20.29 -17.23
CA ASP A 228 11.51 19.53 -16.77
C ASP A 228 11.41 19.10 -15.29
N SER A 229 10.24 19.30 -14.66
CA SER A 229 10.03 18.90 -13.28
C SER A 229 9.86 17.39 -13.16
N SER A 230 10.28 16.86 -12.00
CA SER A 230 10.04 15.49 -11.57
C SER A 230 9.30 15.48 -10.24
N TRP A 231 8.74 14.31 -9.89
CA TRP A 231 8.14 14.14 -8.58
C TRP A 231 9.17 14.29 -7.46
N SER A 232 8.80 15.07 -6.46
CA SER A 232 9.58 15.26 -5.24
C SER A 232 8.79 14.80 -4.03
N VAL A 233 9.45 14.13 -3.09
CA VAL A 233 8.87 13.76 -1.79
C VAL A 233 8.96 14.97 -0.87
N LEU A 234 7.83 15.47 -0.39
CA LEU A 234 7.77 16.57 0.58
C LEU A 234 7.75 16.08 2.03
N MET A 235 7.15 14.91 2.24
CA MET A 235 6.99 14.33 3.56
C MET A 235 6.84 12.81 3.44
N ASN A 236 7.40 12.09 4.41
CA ASN A 236 7.06 10.72 4.71
C ASN A 236 6.48 10.67 6.14
N ASN A 237 5.74 9.63 6.46
CA ASN A 237 5.10 9.51 7.77
C ASN A 237 6.03 9.03 8.89
N LYS A 238 7.20 8.51 8.53
CA LYS A 238 8.17 7.92 9.44
C LYS A 238 9.56 7.91 8.78
N ASP A 239 10.58 8.30 9.55
CA ASP A 239 11.98 8.27 9.09
C ASP A 239 12.56 6.85 9.06
N ASP A 240 12.09 5.99 9.97
CA ASP A 240 12.50 4.58 10.03
C ASP A 240 11.80 3.77 8.94
N ARG A 241 12.55 3.47 7.88
CA ARG A 241 12.10 2.66 6.75
C ARG A 241 12.03 1.16 7.04
N CYS A 242 12.58 0.69 8.16
CA CYS A 242 12.44 -0.70 8.60
C CYS A 242 11.25 -0.90 9.54
N ALA A 243 10.52 0.16 9.86
CA ALA A 243 9.34 0.09 10.72
C ALA A 243 8.19 -0.79 10.19
N PRO A 244 7.90 -0.84 8.87
CA PRO A 244 6.83 -1.68 8.36
C PRO A 244 7.15 -3.16 8.53
N TRP A 245 6.37 -3.84 9.37
CA TRP A 245 6.48 -5.30 9.57
C TRP A 245 6.23 -6.04 8.26
N GLY A 246 7.08 -7.02 7.94
CA GLY A 246 6.96 -7.80 6.70
C GLY A 246 7.54 -7.13 5.45
N LEU A 247 8.30 -6.03 5.58
CA LEU A 247 9.08 -5.46 4.47
C LEU A 247 10.10 -6.44 3.91
N CYS A 248 10.72 -7.20 4.81
CA CYS A 248 11.55 -8.34 4.49
C CYS A 248 10.71 -9.61 4.67
N GLY A 249 10.83 -10.56 3.74
CA GLY A 249 10.08 -11.80 3.80
C GLY A 249 10.48 -12.70 4.97
N LEU A 250 9.81 -13.84 5.11
CA LEU A 250 10.03 -14.77 6.21
C LEU A 250 11.52 -15.15 6.39
N ASN A 251 11.94 -15.34 7.65
CA ASN A 251 13.32 -15.66 8.04
C ASN A 251 14.39 -14.65 7.60
N SER A 252 13.99 -13.39 7.41
CA SER A 252 14.88 -12.28 7.12
C SER A 252 14.52 -11.07 7.98
N PHE A 253 15.47 -10.15 8.13
CA PHE A 253 15.29 -8.94 8.93
C PHE A 253 15.72 -7.71 8.13
N CYS A 254 15.10 -6.58 8.47
CA CYS A 254 15.39 -5.30 7.84
C CYS A 254 16.59 -4.63 8.50
N ILE A 255 17.43 -4.03 7.67
CA ILE A 255 18.54 -3.17 8.07
C ILE A 255 18.49 -1.87 7.28
N LEU A 256 18.95 -0.78 7.88
CA LEU A 256 19.11 0.49 7.19
C LEU A 256 20.55 0.62 6.69
N ASN A 257 20.74 0.61 5.38
CA ASN A 257 22.01 0.88 4.71
C ASN A 257 21.95 2.30 4.14
N ASP A 258 22.69 3.25 4.72
CA ASP A 258 22.69 4.66 4.28
C ASP A 258 21.27 5.25 4.14
N GLN A 259 20.38 4.95 5.10
CA GLN A 259 18.96 5.34 5.14
C GLN A 259 18.02 4.60 4.16
N GLU A 260 18.54 3.69 3.34
CA GLU A 260 17.74 2.81 2.48
C GLU A 260 17.51 1.45 3.15
N PRO A 261 16.28 0.89 3.10
CA PRO A 261 16.01 -0.41 3.70
C PRO A 261 16.63 -1.51 2.85
N GLY A 262 17.34 -2.42 3.50
CA GLY A 262 17.83 -3.67 2.92
C GLY A 262 17.38 -4.85 3.77
N CYS A 263 17.33 -6.03 3.16
CA CYS A 263 16.93 -7.26 3.84
C CYS A 263 18.08 -8.27 3.89
N ASN A 264 18.36 -8.77 5.08
CA ASN A 264 19.35 -9.82 5.31
C ASN A 264 18.67 -11.09 5.79
N CYS A 265 19.10 -12.24 5.26
CA CYS A 265 18.68 -13.52 5.80
C CYS A 265 19.30 -13.75 7.18
N LEU A 266 18.54 -14.45 8.04
CA LEU A 266 19.08 -14.93 9.31
C LEU A 266 20.27 -15.89 9.07
N PRO A 267 21.21 -16.01 10.02
CA PRO A 267 22.32 -16.94 9.91
C PRO A 267 21.87 -18.38 9.62
N GLY A 268 22.40 -18.99 8.54
CA GLY A 268 22.00 -20.33 8.10
C GLY A 268 20.82 -20.35 7.12
N PHE A 269 20.33 -19.19 6.72
CA PHE A 269 19.33 -19.03 5.67
C PHE A 269 19.95 -18.36 4.43
N ALA A 270 19.36 -18.64 3.28
CA ALA A 270 19.69 -18.04 1.99
C ALA A 270 18.40 -17.53 1.31
N PRO A 271 18.49 -16.52 0.43
CA PRO A 271 17.31 -16.00 -0.25
C PRO A 271 16.62 -17.09 -1.06
N VAL A 272 15.29 -17.18 -0.97
CA VAL A 272 14.50 -18.10 -1.81
C VAL A 272 14.64 -17.72 -3.29
N ILE A 273 14.53 -16.40 -3.57
CA ILE A 273 14.74 -15.83 -4.89
C ILE A 273 15.76 -14.70 -4.76
N GLN A 274 16.88 -14.82 -5.47
CA GLN A 274 17.94 -13.82 -5.41
C GLN A 274 17.44 -12.48 -5.96
N GLY A 275 17.59 -11.42 -5.16
CA GLY A 275 17.15 -10.06 -5.51
C GLY A 275 15.68 -9.77 -5.22
N ASN A 276 14.89 -10.76 -4.78
CA ASN A 276 13.51 -10.55 -4.34
C ASN A 276 13.38 -10.78 -2.83
N TRP A 277 13.46 -9.70 -2.06
CA TRP A 277 13.41 -9.78 -0.60
C TRP A 277 12.05 -10.16 -0.03
N THR A 278 10.95 -9.93 -0.77
CA THR A 278 9.60 -10.30 -0.29
C THR A 278 9.39 -11.81 -0.28
N SER A 279 10.19 -12.57 -1.04
CA SER A 279 10.18 -14.04 -1.01
C SER A 279 10.81 -14.62 0.27
N GLY A 280 11.49 -13.79 1.06
CA GLY A 280 12.16 -14.21 2.29
C GLY A 280 13.34 -15.14 2.04
N CYS A 281 13.66 -15.92 3.07
CA CYS A 281 14.81 -16.81 3.08
C CYS A 281 14.40 -18.23 3.51
N GLU A 282 15.09 -19.20 2.93
CA GLU A 282 14.98 -20.61 3.28
C GLU A 282 16.29 -21.13 3.86
N ARG A 283 16.22 -22.25 4.57
CA ARG A 283 17.39 -22.87 5.18
C ARG A 283 18.36 -23.33 4.09
N ASN A 284 19.64 -22.99 4.25
CA ASN A 284 20.70 -23.49 3.37
C ASN A 284 21.28 -24.84 3.86
N PHE A 285 20.61 -25.49 4.81
CA PHE A 285 21.00 -26.75 5.41
C PHE A 285 19.79 -27.67 5.61
N THR A 286 20.02 -28.98 5.61
CA THR A 286 18.96 -29.96 5.83
C THR A 286 18.62 -30.09 7.31
N THR A 287 17.34 -29.92 7.67
CA THR A 287 16.84 -30.16 9.03
C THR A 287 17.06 -31.62 9.40
N GLN A 288 17.82 -31.88 10.47
CA GLN A 288 18.01 -33.23 10.98
C GLN A 288 17.17 -33.45 12.22
N SER A 289 16.79 -34.70 12.49
CA SER A 289 16.05 -35.04 13.70
C SER A 289 16.93 -34.85 14.94
N CYS A 290 16.49 -33.97 15.84
CA CYS A 290 17.02 -33.76 17.18
C CYS A 290 17.14 -35.06 18.02
N LYS A 291 16.39 -36.13 17.65
CA LYS A 291 16.32 -37.38 18.42
C LYS A 291 17.57 -38.24 18.26
N ASN A 292 18.42 -37.96 17.27
CA ASN A 292 19.65 -38.70 17.05
C ASN A 292 20.80 -38.08 17.86
N LYS A 293 21.30 -38.84 18.84
CA LYS A 293 22.33 -38.45 19.84
C LYS A 293 23.75 -38.23 19.28
N GLY A 294 23.89 -37.60 18.12
CA GLY A 294 25.17 -37.45 17.41
C GLY A 294 25.51 -36.06 16.89
N LYS A 295 24.59 -35.08 16.95
CA LYS A 295 24.86 -33.73 16.42
C LYS A 295 24.54 -32.63 17.42
N LYS A 296 25.38 -31.59 17.38
CA LYS A 296 25.28 -30.38 18.20
C LYS A 296 24.68 -29.28 17.34
N TYR A 297 23.46 -28.85 17.67
CA TYR A 297 22.94 -27.58 17.20
C TYR A 297 23.71 -26.46 17.89
N SER A 298 23.96 -25.37 17.18
CA SER A 298 24.53 -24.16 17.77
C SER A 298 23.57 -23.01 17.55
N ILE A 299 23.17 -22.36 18.64
CA ILE A 299 22.45 -21.11 18.59
C ILE A 299 23.46 -20.02 18.21
N ARG A 300 23.14 -19.26 17.16
CA ARG A 300 23.87 -18.05 16.80
C ARG A 300 23.09 -16.86 17.34
N LYS A 301 23.81 -15.98 18.03
CA LYS A 301 23.23 -14.74 18.54
C LYS A 301 23.17 -13.75 17.38
N GLU A 302 21.99 -13.18 17.15
CA GLU A 302 21.82 -12.00 16.30
C GLU A 302 21.62 -10.79 17.22
N ASP A 303 22.46 -9.77 17.04
CA ASP A 303 22.50 -8.59 17.90
C ASP A 303 21.75 -7.41 17.27
N ASN A 304 21.17 -6.55 18.11
CA ASN A 304 20.43 -5.34 17.69
C ASN A 304 19.25 -5.63 16.75
N THR A 305 18.56 -6.75 16.97
CA THR A 305 17.38 -7.15 16.20
C THR A 305 16.12 -7.05 17.05
N ILE A 306 15.04 -6.57 16.45
CA ILE A 306 13.70 -6.64 17.03
C ILE A 306 13.03 -7.86 16.42
N TRP A 307 12.59 -8.78 17.28
CA TRP A 307 11.87 -9.98 16.88
C TRP A 307 10.38 -9.80 17.07
N GLU A 308 9.62 -10.46 16.22
CA GLU A 308 8.20 -10.66 16.45
C GLU A 308 8.02 -11.55 17.70
N ASP A 309 7.33 -11.06 18.73
CA ASP A 309 7.13 -11.82 19.98
C ASP A 309 5.91 -12.74 19.88
N VAL A 310 5.96 -13.68 18.93
CA VAL A 310 4.94 -14.74 18.77
C VAL A 310 5.53 -16.06 19.23
N SER A 311 5.85 -16.11 20.53
CA SER A 311 6.47 -17.26 21.17
C SER A 311 5.45 -18.41 21.31
N TYR A 312 5.74 -19.59 20.74
CA TYR A 312 4.89 -20.79 20.91
C TYR A 312 4.98 -21.38 22.33
N SER A 313 6.03 -21.03 23.07
CA SER A 313 6.27 -21.45 24.44
C SER A 313 7.01 -20.33 25.16
N VAL A 314 6.53 -19.95 26.35
CA VAL A 314 7.19 -18.98 27.22
C VAL A 314 7.68 -19.72 28.45
N SER A 315 9.00 -19.68 28.65
CA SER A 315 9.64 -20.30 29.80
C SER A 315 9.70 -19.33 30.98
N SER A 316 9.53 -19.82 32.20
CA SER A 316 9.69 -19.00 33.43
C SER A 316 11.16 -18.79 33.81
N GLN A 317 12.10 -19.28 33.00
CA GLN A 317 13.54 -19.16 33.24
C GLN A 317 13.98 -17.71 33.02
N THR A 318 14.83 -17.20 33.91
CA THR A 318 15.22 -15.78 33.92
C THR A 318 16.66 -15.57 33.49
N SER A 319 17.36 -16.59 32.96
CA SER A 319 18.69 -16.41 32.38
C SER A 319 18.74 -16.78 30.90
N LYS A 320 19.60 -16.07 30.17
CA LYS A 320 19.83 -16.32 28.75
C LYS A 320 20.34 -17.74 28.50
N GLU A 321 21.20 -18.24 29.38
CA GLU A 321 21.78 -19.58 29.29
C GLU A 321 20.72 -20.66 29.45
N GLU A 322 19.78 -20.49 30.37
CA GLU A 322 18.67 -21.42 30.58
C GLU A 322 17.66 -21.38 29.43
N CYS A 323 17.34 -20.19 28.90
CA CYS A 323 16.47 -20.05 27.72
C CYS A 323 17.09 -20.73 26.49
N SER A 324 18.38 -20.46 26.24
CA SER A 324 19.16 -21.11 25.17
C SER A 324 19.19 -22.63 25.32
N LYS A 325 19.41 -23.14 26.54
CA LYS A 325 19.40 -24.58 26.81
C LYS A 325 18.02 -25.19 26.61
N ALA A 326 16.96 -24.55 27.09
CA ALA A 326 15.60 -25.03 26.92
C ALA A 326 15.23 -25.15 25.44
N CYS A 327 15.64 -24.18 24.61
CA CYS A 327 15.47 -24.25 23.17
C CYS A 327 16.27 -25.41 22.55
N LEU A 328 17.52 -25.61 22.94
CA LEU A 328 18.34 -26.73 22.43
C LEU A 328 17.79 -28.11 22.80
N ASP A 329 17.10 -28.21 23.95
CA ASP A 329 16.45 -29.43 24.41
C ASP A 329 15.08 -29.68 23.72
N ASP A 330 14.48 -28.66 23.09
CA ASP A 330 13.24 -28.77 22.31
C ASP A 330 13.52 -28.85 20.80
N CYS A 331 13.18 -29.99 20.23
CA CYS A 331 13.28 -30.31 18.81
C CYS A 331 12.57 -29.36 17.85
N ASN A 332 11.53 -28.66 18.32
CA ASN A 332 10.74 -27.74 17.53
C ASN A 332 11.18 -26.28 17.72
N CYS A 333 12.13 -26.02 18.65
CA CYS A 333 12.61 -24.68 18.87
C CYS A 333 13.59 -24.27 17.77
N GLU A 334 13.28 -23.16 17.10
CA GLU A 334 14.14 -22.60 16.05
C GLU A 334 14.92 -21.37 16.53
N ALA A 335 14.33 -20.62 17.47
CA ALA A 335 14.89 -19.38 17.99
C ALA A 335 14.51 -19.21 19.47
N ALA A 336 15.36 -18.52 20.22
CA ALA A 336 15.13 -18.18 21.62
C ALA A 336 15.30 -16.67 21.81
N LEU A 337 14.27 -16.02 22.36
CA LEU A 337 14.28 -14.63 22.77
C LEU A 337 14.42 -14.58 24.30
N TYR A 338 15.25 -13.68 24.82
CA TYR A 338 15.53 -13.52 26.25
C TYR A 338 15.58 -12.04 26.62
#